data_AF-A0A0F5J7V9-F1
#
_entry.id   AF-A0A0F5J7V9-F1
#
_cell.length_a   1.000
_cell.length_b   1.000
_cell.length_c   1.000
_cell.angle_alpha   90.00
_cell.angle_beta   90.00
_cell.angle_gamma   90.00
#
_symmetry.space_group_name_H-M   'P 1'
#
loop_
_entity.id
_entity.type
_entity.pdbx_description
1 polymer ?
#
loop_
_entity_poly.entity_id
_entity_poly.type
_entity_poly.pdbx_seq_one_letter_code
_entity_poly.pdbx_strand_id
1 'polypeptide(L)'
;MNFLKRKRELQRLQSLPSLTKIEVCDNLHPFVVQLGLTFTENEICFPQPICYIQHRINASAYCEELYAKSIRFTDIINIKKKNDGTYFTLRTGHIFYFSDKYQYWCIRNPLSYNKPAIITGWWWMFTGWLAGWWRKLFHNNDSPQRT
;
A
#
# COMPACT_ATOMS: atom_id res chain seq x y z
N MET A 1 0.56 -7.91 16.83
CA MET A 1 -0.91 -7.84 17.01
C MET A 1 -1.54 -9.13 16.49
N ASN A 2 -2.42 -9.77 17.26
CA ASN A 2 -3.06 -11.04 16.87
C ASN A 2 -4.11 -10.83 15.76
N PHE A 3 -4.34 -11.86 14.93
CA PHE A 3 -5.25 -11.89 13.79
C PHE A 3 -6.68 -11.46 14.15
N LEU A 4 -7.23 -11.98 15.26
CA LEU A 4 -8.58 -11.63 15.71
C LEU A 4 -8.72 -10.13 16.02
N LYS A 5 -7.69 -9.53 16.64
CA LYS A 5 -7.68 -8.10 16.93
C LYS A 5 -7.64 -7.28 15.64
N ARG A 6 -6.83 -7.69 14.66
CA ARG A 6 -6.82 -7.07 13.32
C ARG A 6 -8.19 -7.18 12.64
N LYS A 7 -8.85 -8.33 12.68
CA LYS A 7 -10.17 -8.50 12.05
C LYS A 7 -11.22 -7.59 12.69
N ARG A 8 -11.25 -7.51 14.02
CA ARG A 8 -12.16 -6.61 14.75
C ARG A 8 -11.91 -5.14 14.46
N GLU A 9 -10.66 -4.71 14.43
CA GLU A 9 -10.31 -3.33 14.05
C GLU A 9 -10.75 -3.02 12.62
N LEU A 10 -10.53 -3.94 11.66
CA LEU A 10 -10.99 -3.72 10.27
C LEU A 10 -12.51 -3.56 10.19
N GLN A 11 -13.25 -4.44 10.88
CA GLN A 11 -14.71 -4.36 10.93
C GLN A 11 -15.18 -3.03 11.51
N ARG A 12 -14.53 -2.56 12.58
CA ARG A 12 -14.81 -1.25 13.18
C ARG A 12 -14.53 -0.11 12.19
N LEU A 13 -13.42 -0.15 11.46
CA LEU A 13 -13.11 0.90 10.48
C LEU A 13 -14.09 0.90 9.30
N GLN A 14 -14.52 -0.28 8.86
CA GLN A 14 -15.51 -0.44 7.80
C GLN A 14 -16.89 0.08 8.18
N SER A 15 -17.26 0.06 9.47
CA SER A 15 -18.55 0.58 9.95
C SER A 15 -18.58 2.09 10.20
N LEU A 16 -17.44 2.79 10.17
CA LEU A 16 -17.41 4.24 10.41
C LEU A 16 -18.05 5.01 9.24
N PRO A 17 -18.68 6.17 9.47
CA PRO A 17 -19.14 7.01 8.37
C PRO A 17 -17.96 7.52 7.54
N SER A 18 -18.17 7.76 6.25
CA SER A 18 -17.17 8.43 5.40
C SER A 18 -17.19 9.92 5.67
N LEU A 19 -16.05 10.56 5.48
CA LEU A 19 -15.99 12.02 5.47
C LEU A 19 -16.67 12.57 4.22
N THR A 20 -17.11 13.83 4.32
CA THR A 20 -17.72 14.50 3.18
C THR A 20 -16.66 14.82 2.13
N LYS A 21 -17.05 14.82 0.85
CA LYS A 21 -16.14 15.18 -0.25
C LYS A 21 -15.49 16.56 -0.02
N ILE A 22 -16.28 17.54 0.41
CA ILE A 22 -15.82 18.91 0.66
C ILE A 22 -14.70 18.90 1.71
N GLU A 23 -14.93 18.22 2.83
CA GLU A 23 -13.93 18.11 3.89
C GLU A 23 -12.64 17.44 3.41
N VAL A 24 -12.74 16.36 2.63
CA VAL A 24 -11.56 15.71 2.06
C VAL A 24 -10.80 16.66 1.14
N CYS A 25 -11.51 17.33 0.23
CA CYS A 25 -10.92 18.27 -0.72
C CYS A 25 -10.22 19.44 -0.02
N ASP A 26 -10.86 20.08 0.96
CA ASP A 26 -10.29 21.21 1.70
C ASP A 26 -8.99 20.83 2.42
N ASN A 27 -8.95 19.63 2.99
CA ASN A 27 -7.77 19.14 3.69
C ASN A 27 -6.65 18.67 2.76
N LEU A 28 -6.99 18.25 1.53
CA LEU A 28 -6.03 17.78 0.55
C LEU A 28 -5.54 18.88 -0.40
N HIS A 29 -6.32 19.95 -0.57
CA HIS A 29 -6.04 21.06 -1.49
C HIS A 29 -4.59 21.57 -1.43
N PRO A 30 -3.96 21.76 -0.25
CA PRO A 30 -2.57 22.23 -0.18
C PRO A 30 -1.57 21.34 -0.92
N PHE A 31 -1.87 20.05 -1.07
CA PHE A 31 -0.98 19.06 -1.66
C PHE A 31 -1.31 18.73 -3.13
N VAL A 32 -2.45 19.19 -3.64
CA VAL A 32 -2.97 18.83 -4.97
C VAL A 32 -1.99 19.18 -6.07
N VAL A 33 -1.55 20.44 -6.11
CA VAL A 33 -0.61 20.93 -7.12
C VAL A 33 0.76 20.31 -6.94
N GLN A 34 1.23 20.23 -5.69
CA GLN A 34 2.54 19.67 -5.35
C GLN A 34 2.70 18.21 -5.77
N LEU A 35 1.65 17.40 -5.60
CA LEU A 35 1.67 15.96 -5.84
C LEU A 35 1.00 15.58 -7.17
N GLY A 36 0.54 16.55 -7.97
CA GLY A 36 -0.16 16.30 -9.23
C GLY A 36 -1.45 15.50 -9.07
N LEU A 37 -2.16 15.66 -7.94
CA LEU A 37 -3.42 14.97 -7.69
C LEU A 37 -4.53 15.63 -8.51
N THR A 38 -5.53 14.85 -8.90
CA THR A 38 -6.76 15.37 -9.51
C THR A 38 -7.98 14.84 -8.78
N PHE A 39 -9.06 15.59 -8.80
CA PHE A 39 -10.33 15.16 -8.21
C PHE A 39 -11.34 14.90 -9.30
N THR A 40 -12.01 13.75 -9.21
CA THR A 40 -13.18 13.44 -10.00
C THR A 40 -14.45 13.67 -9.18
N GLU A 41 -15.58 13.20 -9.69
CA GLU A 41 -16.82 13.21 -8.92
C GLU A 41 -16.69 12.42 -7.62
N ASN A 42 -16.08 11.23 -7.69
CA ASN A 42 -16.12 10.24 -6.61
C ASN A 42 -14.74 9.87 -6.04
N GLU A 43 -13.64 10.29 -6.68
CA GLU A 43 -12.31 9.83 -6.35
C GLU A 43 -11.24 10.93 -6.38
N ILE A 44 -10.18 10.69 -5.62
CA ILE A 44 -8.88 11.35 -5.72
C ILE A 44 -8.03 10.50 -6.65
N CYS A 45 -7.61 11.04 -7.77
CA CYS A 45 -6.77 10.37 -8.75
C CYS A 45 -5.31 10.77 -8.58
N PHE A 46 -4.43 9.77 -8.62
CA PHE A 46 -2.98 9.94 -8.55
C PHE A 46 -2.40 10.23 -9.93
N PRO A 47 -1.30 11.00 -10.03
CA PRO A 47 -0.59 11.19 -11.28
C PRO A 47 -0.12 9.86 -11.86
N GLN A 48 -0.22 9.73 -13.17
CA GLN A 48 0.26 8.56 -13.92
C GLN A 48 1.22 9.01 -15.03
N PRO A 49 2.34 8.29 -15.24
CA PRO A 49 2.80 7.15 -14.46
C PRO A 49 3.32 7.55 -13.07
N ILE A 50 3.16 6.67 -12.08
CA ILE A 50 3.78 6.88 -10.76
C ILE A 50 5.31 6.76 -10.85
N CYS A 51 6.03 7.57 -10.08
CA CYS A 51 7.50 7.50 -10.04
C CYS A 51 8.00 6.25 -9.31
N TYR A 52 9.26 5.88 -9.55
CA TYR A 52 9.89 4.70 -8.93
C TYR A 52 9.82 4.71 -7.39
N ILE A 53 9.99 5.90 -6.76
CA ILE A 53 9.91 6.04 -5.31
C ILE A 53 8.49 5.71 -4.83
N GLN A 54 7.46 6.24 -5.49
CA GLN A 54 6.07 5.99 -5.13
C GLN A 54 5.72 4.50 -5.29
N HIS A 55 6.21 3.86 -6.35
CA HIS A 55 6.06 2.42 -6.54
C HIS A 55 6.64 1.63 -5.36
N ARG A 56 7.85 1.96 -4.91
CA ARG A 56 8.50 1.30 -3.76
C ARG A 56 7.72 1.48 -2.45
N ILE A 57 7.16 2.67 -2.25
CA ILE A 57 6.31 2.95 -1.08
C ILE A 57 5.06 2.07 -1.12
N ASN A 58 4.35 2.02 -2.25
CA ASN A 58 3.14 1.21 -2.41
C ASN A 58 3.43 -0.30 -2.23
N ALA A 59 4.56 -0.78 -2.78
CA ALA A 59 5.05 -2.14 -2.59
C ALA A 59 5.22 -2.49 -1.11
N SER A 60 5.92 -1.62 -0.38
CA SER A 60 6.22 -1.83 1.04
C SER A 60 4.97 -1.86 1.92
N ALA A 61 3.91 -1.17 1.49
CA ALA A 61 2.63 -1.13 2.18
C ALA A 61 1.67 -2.26 1.76
N TYR A 62 2.06 -3.12 0.80
CA TYR A 62 1.22 -4.20 0.25
C TYR A 62 -0.10 -3.70 -0.34
N CYS A 63 -0.03 -2.59 -1.09
CA CYS A 63 -1.20 -1.90 -1.60
C CYS A 63 -1.11 -1.49 -3.09
N GLU A 64 -0.17 -2.05 -3.83
CA GLU A 64 0.07 -1.71 -5.24
C GLU A 64 -1.19 -1.83 -6.09
N GLU A 65 -1.96 -2.91 -5.91
CA GLU A 65 -3.21 -3.12 -6.65
C GLU A 65 -4.38 -2.27 -6.12
N LEU A 66 -4.42 -2.04 -4.81
CA LEU A 66 -5.56 -1.35 -4.16
C LEU A 66 -5.63 0.13 -4.52
N TYR A 67 -4.48 0.79 -4.62
CA TYR A 67 -4.37 2.23 -4.79
C TYR A 67 -3.49 2.60 -5.98
N ALA A 68 -3.52 1.78 -7.03
CA ALA A 68 -2.72 1.98 -8.23
C ALA A 68 -3.01 3.33 -8.90
N LYS A 69 -4.27 3.75 -8.92
CA LYS A 69 -4.76 4.90 -9.70
C LYS A 69 -5.49 5.94 -8.89
N SER A 70 -6.25 5.54 -7.86
CA SER A 70 -7.12 6.45 -7.13
C SER A 70 -7.50 5.95 -5.74
N ILE A 71 -8.11 6.86 -4.97
CA ILE A 71 -8.82 6.59 -3.71
C ILE A 71 -10.22 7.17 -3.83
N ARG A 72 -11.26 6.39 -3.53
CA ARG A 72 -12.64 6.91 -3.47
C ARG A 72 -12.84 7.75 -2.22
N PHE A 73 -13.58 8.85 -2.33
CA PHE A 73 -13.94 9.68 -1.17
C PHE A 73 -14.66 8.87 -0.09
N THR A 74 -15.51 7.92 -0.50
CA THR A 74 -16.27 7.03 0.39
C THR A 74 -15.38 6.14 1.25
N ASP A 75 -14.13 5.89 0.83
CA ASP A 75 -13.21 5.03 1.57
C ASP A 75 -12.46 5.78 2.68
N ILE A 76 -12.55 7.11 2.74
CA ILE A 76 -11.89 7.96 3.73
C ILE A 76 -12.80 8.16 4.93
N ILE A 77 -12.32 7.76 6.11
CA ILE A 77 -13.11 7.74 7.36
C ILE A 77 -12.61 8.73 8.41
N ASN A 78 -11.37 9.21 8.29
CA ASN A 78 -10.80 10.13 9.25
C ASN A 78 -9.64 10.91 8.65
N ILE A 79 -9.54 12.19 9.02
CA ILE A 79 -8.43 13.09 8.69
C ILE A 79 -7.84 13.60 9.99
N LYS A 80 -6.51 13.47 10.13
CA LYS A 80 -5.78 14.01 11.27
C LYS A 80 -4.66 14.90 10.79
N LYS A 81 -4.75 16.19 11.13
CA LYS A 81 -3.66 17.15 10.94
C LYS A 81 -2.63 17.03 12.04
N LYS A 82 -1.36 17.15 11.67
CA LYS A 82 -0.22 17.31 12.57
C LYS A 82 0.72 18.37 11.99
N ASN A 83 1.69 18.79 12.80
CA ASN A 83 2.68 19.80 12.42
C ASN A 83 3.53 19.40 11.20
N ASP A 84 3.60 18.11 10.87
CA ASP A 84 4.39 17.56 9.77
C ASP A 84 3.59 17.30 8.50
N GLY A 85 2.25 17.29 8.57
CA GLY A 85 1.39 17.00 7.44
C GLY A 85 -0.01 16.51 7.83
N THR A 86 -0.71 15.96 6.84
CA THR A 86 -2.09 15.48 6.98
C THR A 86 -2.17 13.98 6.76
N TYR A 87 -2.80 13.30 7.72
CA TYR A 87 -2.99 11.85 7.72
C TYR A 87 -4.43 11.50 7.35
N PHE A 88 -4.61 10.66 6.35
CA PHE A 88 -5.92 10.18 5.89
C PHE A 88 -6.02 8.69 6.21
N THR A 89 -7.02 8.31 6.99
CA THR A 89 -7.27 6.91 7.33
C THR A 89 -8.37 6.36 6.42
N LEU A 90 -8.10 5.20 5.82
CA LEU A 90 -9.05 4.51 4.96
C LEU A 90 -9.78 3.39 5.68
N ARG A 91 -10.96 3.02 5.18
CA ARG A 91 -11.76 1.86 5.65
C ARG A 91 -10.98 0.54 5.63
N THR A 92 -10.03 0.42 4.71
CA THR A 92 -9.13 -0.75 4.60
C THR A 92 -8.07 -0.79 5.70
N GLY A 93 -7.99 0.23 6.56
CA GLY A 93 -6.97 0.34 7.60
C GLY A 93 -5.63 0.92 7.14
N HIS A 94 -5.50 1.28 5.85
CA HIS A 94 -4.34 2.00 5.35
C HIS A 94 -4.38 3.46 5.79
N ILE A 95 -3.21 4.02 6.04
CA ILE A 95 -3.04 5.43 6.41
C ILE A 95 -2.17 6.09 5.36
N PHE A 96 -2.75 7.04 4.64
CA PHE A 96 -2.03 7.94 3.75
C PHE A 96 -1.51 9.14 4.55
N TYR A 97 -0.33 9.60 4.19
CA TYR A 97 0.33 10.75 4.79
C TYR A 97 0.82 11.67 3.68
N PHE A 98 0.33 12.90 3.72
CA PHE A 98 0.67 13.99 2.81
C PHE A 98 1.43 15.05 3.57
N SER A 99 2.58 15.45 3.05
CA SER A 99 3.47 16.44 3.66
C SER A 99 3.95 17.41 2.61
N ASP A 100 4.10 18.66 3.01
CA ASP A 100 4.71 19.73 2.23
C ASP A 100 6.20 19.48 1.94
N LYS A 101 6.87 18.67 2.77
CA LYS A 101 8.29 18.36 2.65
C LYS A 101 8.65 17.37 1.53
N TYR A 102 7.70 16.53 1.11
CA TYR A 102 7.98 15.42 0.20
C TYR A 102 7.22 15.58 -1.12
N GLN A 103 7.86 15.27 -2.25
CA GLN A 103 7.21 15.22 -3.57
C GLN A 103 6.48 13.89 -3.83
N TYR A 104 6.15 13.15 -2.78
CA TYR A 104 5.47 11.86 -2.85
C TYR A 104 4.57 11.70 -1.62
N TRP A 105 3.55 10.85 -1.74
CA TRP A 105 2.68 10.51 -0.61
C TRP A 105 3.14 9.21 0.03
N CYS A 106 3.17 9.18 1.36
CA CYS A 106 3.52 7.98 2.09
C CYS A 106 2.24 7.19 2.40
N ILE A 107 2.31 5.87 2.29
CA ILE A 107 1.25 4.99 2.78
C ILE A 107 1.82 4.03 3.82
N ARG A 108 1.05 3.78 4.88
CA ARG A 108 1.35 2.79 5.91
C ARG A 108 0.21 1.80 6.03
N ASN A 109 0.59 0.54 6.26
CA ASN A 109 -0.33 -0.56 6.54
C ASN A 109 -0.09 -1.08 7.97
N PRO A 110 -0.57 -0.34 9.00
CA PRO A 110 -0.30 -0.67 10.41
C PRO A 110 -0.86 -2.03 10.81
N LEU A 111 -1.90 -2.47 10.11
CA LEU A 111 -2.65 -3.68 10.41
C LEU A 111 -2.15 -4.89 9.61
N SER A 112 -1.20 -4.68 8.68
CA SER A 112 -0.61 -5.71 7.82
C SER A 112 -1.67 -6.49 7.03
N TYR A 113 -2.70 -5.81 6.54
CA TYR A 113 -3.65 -6.41 5.61
C TYR A 113 -2.99 -6.66 4.27
N ASN A 114 -3.46 -7.64 3.49
CA ASN A 114 -2.83 -8.05 2.23
C ASN A 114 -1.38 -8.55 2.33
N LYS A 115 -0.77 -8.60 3.52
CA LYS A 115 0.45 -9.38 3.70
C LYS A 115 0.09 -10.86 3.50
N PRO A 116 0.91 -11.63 2.75
CA PRO A 116 0.73 -13.07 2.68
C PRO A 116 0.78 -13.65 4.10
N ALA A 117 -0.03 -14.68 4.35
CA ALA A 117 0.04 -15.38 5.62
C ALA A 117 1.47 -15.91 5.82
N ILE A 118 1.93 -15.97 7.08
CA ILE A 118 3.27 -16.48 7.40
C ILE A 118 3.48 -17.87 6.78
N ILE A 119 2.45 -18.70 6.79
CA ILE A 119 2.45 -20.04 6.16
C ILE A 119 2.72 -19.96 4.66
N THR A 120 2.12 -19.01 3.93
CA THR A 120 2.36 -18.81 2.49
C THR A 120 3.78 -18.34 2.23
N GLY A 121 4.33 -17.47 3.09
CA GLY A 121 5.74 -17.05 2.99
C GLY A 121 6.73 -18.18 3.26
N TRP A 122 6.44 -19.04 4.25
CA TRP A 122 7.21 -20.25 4.51
C TRP A 122 7.11 -21.25 3.36
N TRP A 123 5.93 -21.39 2.77
CA TRP A 123 5.72 -22.22 1.59
C TRP A 123 6.55 -21.72 0.41
N TRP A 124 6.59 -20.41 0.14
CA TRP A 124 7.43 -19.84 -0.90
C TRP A 124 8.93 -20.05 -0.65
N MET A 125 9.37 -19.92 0.60
CA MET A 125 10.75 -20.23 0.97
C MET A 125 11.07 -21.72 0.77
N PHE A 126 10.16 -22.61 1.15
CA PHE A 126 10.29 -24.05 0.97
C PHE A 126 10.33 -24.44 -0.51
N THR A 127 9.39 -23.92 -1.33
CA THR A 127 9.36 -24.19 -2.77
C THR A 127 10.55 -23.57 -3.50
N GLY A 128 10.99 -22.38 -3.10
CA GLY A 128 12.19 -21.73 -3.66
C GLY A 128 13.46 -22.49 -3.30
N TRP A 129 13.57 -22.99 -2.06
CA TRP A 129 14.66 -23.86 -1.62
C TRP A 129 14.66 -25.19 -2.38
N LEU A 130 13.50 -25.84 -2.52
CA LEU A 130 13.34 -27.07 -3.31
C LEU A 130 13.71 -26.86 -4.79
N ALA A 131 13.27 -25.76 -5.41
CA ALA A 131 13.62 -25.44 -6.79
C ALA A 131 15.12 -25.18 -6.96
N GLY A 132 15.75 -24.47 -6.02
CA GLY A 132 17.20 -24.27 -5.99
C GLY A 132 17.97 -25.57 -5.78
N TRP A 133 17.48 -26.45 -4.91
CA TRP A 133 18.05 -27.77 -4.66
C TRP A 133 17.91 -28.70 -5.88
N TRP A 134 16.74 -28.73 -6.52
CA TRP A 134 16.50 -29.43 -7.78
C TRP A 134 17.44 -28.95 -8.89
N ARG A 135 17.59 -27.63 -9.07
CA ARG A 135 18.54 -27.06 -10.03
C ARG A 135 19.98 -27.49 -9.71
N LYS A 136 20.36 -27.55 -8.43
CA LYS A 136 21.70 -27.98 -8.03
C LYS A 136 21.95 -29.47 -8.25
N LEU A 137 20.92 -30.31 -8.18
CA LEU A 137 21.01 -31.76 -8.40
C LEU A 137 21.00 -32.15 -9.88
N PHE A 138 20.22 -31.45 -10.71
CA PHE A 138 19.98 -31.85 -12.09
C PHE A 138 20.65 -30.96 -13.14
N HIS A 139 21.11 -29.74 -12.78
CA HIS A 139 21.80 -28.83 -13.71
C HIS A 139 23.31 -28.69 -13.47
N ASN A 140 23.87 -29.29 -12.40
CA ASN A 140 25.33 -29.33 -12.19
C ASN A 140 26.00 -30.59 -12.75
N ASN A 141 25.29 -31.45 -13.47
CA ASN A 141 25.89 -32.59 -14.18
C ASN A 141 26.49 -32.23 -15.55
N ASP A 142 26.36 -30.99 -16.00
CA ASP A 142 27.03 -30.53 -17.21
C ASP A 142 28.33 -29.81 -16.86
N SER A 143 29.40 -30.59 -16.68
CA SER A 143 30.77 -30.26 -17.12
C SER A 143 31.71 -31.44 -16.80
N PRO A 144 32.73 -31.77 -17.63
CA PRO A 144 33.23 -31.06 -18.81
C PRO A 144 33.46 -31.98 -20.05
N GLN A 145 33.42 -31.41 -21.26
CA GLN A 145 34.33 -31.90 -22.31
C GLN A 145 35.30 -30.79 -22.69
N ARG A 146 36.54 -31.01 -22.26
CA ARG A 146 37.75 -30.42 -22.81
C ARG A 146 37.81 -30.70 -24.31
N THR A 147 38.04 -29.66 -25.10
CA THR A 147 38.94 -29.67 -26.25
C THR A 147 39.49 -28.27 -26.42
#